data_AF-A0A423WAZ1-F1
#
_entry.id   AF-A0A423WAZ1-F1
#
_cell.length_a   1.000
_cell.length_b   1.000
_cell.length_c   1.000
_cell.angle_alpha   90.00
_cell.angle_beta   90.00
_cell.angle_gamma   90.00
#
_symmetry.space_group_name_H-M   'P 1'
#
loop_
_entity.id
_entity.type
_entity.pdbx_description
1 polymer ?
#
loop_
_entity_poly.entity_id
_entity_poly.type
_entity_poly.pdbx_seq_one_letter_code
_entity_poly.pdbx_strand_id
1 'polypeptide(L)'
;MLSLTLRRAFIAALQVPLILSQPYDVPPEKVCVVHPGIEGTDSAPAIIQAFSDCGHNGGTSRGRVIFTNETYTVKSVMNTTGLSNVDIELHGTLLWDTNIPYWLNHSLPVGYQNQTSAWLFGGEGLRWDGYGHGTLDGNGQYTFINGTNNYPGRPHQITFTGLKNSVIEGVRFVQSQMCTDTNQDVGFGFSSLNTDGADTIYADNITFRNWIVDNGDDSIALKANSTNILIEDCQFYTGLGLAIGSIGQYGKYRRPL
;
A
#
# COMPACT_ATOMS: atom_id res chain seq x y z
N MET A 1 63.54 66.38 -16.39
CA MET A 1 62.21 65.77 -16.28
C MET A 1 62.29 64.33 -16.77
N LEU A 2 62.17 63.36 -15.85
CA LEU A 2 61.36 62.12 -15.93
C LEU A 2 61.95 61.10 -14.96
N SER A 3 61.24 60.88 -13.86
CA SER A 3 61.49 59.81 -12.88
C SER A 3 60.61 58.63 -13.27
N LEU A 4 61.21 57.46 -13.57
CA LEU A 4 60.47 56.22 -13.79
C LEU A 4 60.36 55.48 -12.45
N THR A 5 59.17 55.45 -11.88
CA THR A 5 58.85 54.64 -10.69
C THR A 5 58.39 53.25 -11.13
N LEU A 6 59.15 52.22 -10.71
CA LEU A 6 58.81 50.81 -10.91
C LEU A 6 57.73 50.41 -9.88
N ARG A 7 56.47 50.22 -10.32
CA ARG A 7 55.43 49.64 -9.47
C ARG A 7 55.57 48.12 -9.45
N ARG A 8 55.90 47.55 -8.29
CA ARG A 8 55.79 46.10 -8.03
C ARG A 8 54.32 45.73 -7.86
N ALA A 9 53.78 44.94 -8.78
CA ALA A 9 52.48 44.31 -8.63
C ALA A 9 52.63 43.07 -7.74
N PHE A 10 51.95 43.06 -6.58
CA PHE A 10 51.77 41.86 -5.77
C PHE A 10 50.58 41.08 -6.32
N ILE A 11 50.83 39.90 -6.88
CA ILE A 11 49.78 38.94 -7.23
C ILE A 11 49.48 38.14 -5.96
N ALA A 12 48.34 38.40 -5.33
CA ALA A 12 47.83 37.55 -4.25
C ALA A 12 47.27 36.27 -4.86
N ALA A 13 47.92 35.14 -4.60
CA ALA A 13 47.39 33.84 -4.96
C ALA A 13 46.19 33.52 -4.06
N LEU A 14 44.98 33.57 -4.60
CA LEU A 14 43.80 33.00 -3.93
C LEU A 14 43.98 31.48 -3.88
N GLN A 15 44.30 30.95 -2.70
CA GLN A 15 44.16 29.52 -2.44
C GLN A 15 42.67 29.21 -2.27
N VAL A 16 42.05 28.67 -3.33
CA VAL A 16 40.72 28.06 -3.23
C VAL A 16 40.90 26.74 -2.47
N PRO A 17 40.25 26.52 -1.31
CA PRO A 17 40.32 25.25 -0.64
C PRO A 17 39.70 24.18 -1.55
N LEU A 18 40.47 23.16 -1.90
CA LEU A 18 39.90 21.93 -2.44
C LEU A 18 39.05 21.29 -1.33
N ILE A 19 37.74 21.48 -1.39
CA ILE A 19 36.80 20.67 -0.62
C ILE A 19 36.81 19.29 -1.29
N LEU A 20 37.61 18.36 -0.77
CA LEU A 20 37.46 16.95 -1.10
C LEU A 20 36.10 16.49 -0.59
N SER A 21 35.11 16.35 -1.47
CA SER A 21 33.90 15.61 -1.18
C SER A 21 34.31 14.17 -0.86
N GLN A 22 34.20 13.76 0.40
CA GLN A 22 34.27 12.34 0.72
C GLN A 22 33.18 11.63 -0.10
N PRO A 23 33.49 10.51 -0.77
CA PRO A 23 32.42 9.71 -1.37
C PRO A 23 31.46 9.37 -0.23
N TYR A 24 30.22 9.81 -0.35
CA TYR A 24 29.14 9.38 0.54
C TYR A 24 29.06 7.87 0.36
N ASP A 25 29.56 7.13 1.36
CA ASP A 25 29.57 5.67 1.36
C ASP A 25 28.11 5.25 1.51
N VAL A 26 27.43 5.04 0.39
CA VAL A 26 26.03 4.57 0.38
C VAL A 26 26.06 3.16 0.95
N PRO A 27 25.42 2.91 2.11
CA PRO A 27 25.41 1.58 2.70
C PRO A 27 24.85 0.57 1.68
N PRO A 28 25.42 -0.64 1.60
CA PRO A 28 24.96 -1.65 0.65
C PRO A 28 23.47 -1.95 0.88
N GLU A 29 22.71 -1.93 -0.21
CA GLU A 29 21.28 -2.17 -0.23
C GLU A 29 20.98 -3.60 0.26
N LYS A 30 20.09 -3.72 1.25
CA LYS A 30 19.60 -5.02 1.72
C LYS A 30 18.53 -5.51 0.76
N VAL A 31 18.75 -6.65 0.11
CA VAL A 31 17.80 -7.23 -0.84
C VAL A 31 17.28 -8.56 -0.32
N CYS A 32 15.96 -8.68 -0.23
CA CYS A 32 15.24 -9.89 0.16
C CYS A 32 14.38 -10.35 -1.01
N VAL A 33 14.70 -11.51 -1.58
CA VAL A 33 13.82 -12.17 -2.57
C VAL A 33 12.88 -13.09 -1.82
N VAL A 34 11.58 -12.89 -1.97
CA VAL A 34 10.55 -13.73 -1.37
C VAL A 34 10.37 -14.97 -2.24
N HIS A 35 10.47 -16.15 -1.64
CA HIS A 35 10.14 -17.41 -2.29
C HIS A 35 8.76 -17.89 -1.83
N PRO A 36 7.90 -18.37 -2.75
CA PRO A 36 6.59 -18.89 -2.39
C PRO A 36 6.73 -20.17 -1.57
N GLY A 37 5.70 -20.46 -0.79
CA GLY A 37 5.60 -21.72 -0.06
C GLY A 37 5.63 -22.93 -1.01
N ILE A 38 6.39 -23.96 -0.63
CA ILE A 38 6.50 -25.22 -1.37
C ILE A 38 5.10 -25.81 -1.57
N GLU A 39 4.77 -26.21 -2.79
CA GLU A 39 3.48 -26.86 -3.13
C GLU A 39 2.23 -26.06 -2.67
N GLY A 40 2.30 -24.72 -2.72
CA GLY A 40 1.18 -23.86 -2.34
C GLY A 40 0.90 -23.85 -0.83
N THR A 41 1.90 -24.17 -0.02
CA THR A 41 1.91 -23.88 1.42
C THR A 41 1.90 -22.38 1.69
N ASP A 42 1.64 -22.01 2.94
CA ASP A 42 1.49 -20.61 3.32
C ASP A 42 2.79 -19.83 3.14
N SER A 43 2.72 -18.78 2.32
CA SER A 43 3.83 -17.88 1.99
C SER A 43 3.92 -16.71 2.97
N ALA A 44 2.88 -16.45 3.78
CA ALA A 44 2.85 -15.32 4.71
C ALA A 44 4.07 -15.27 5.66
N PRO A 45 4.58 -16.39 6.24
CA PRO A 45 5.78 -16.34 7.07
C PRO A 45 7.03 -15.84 6.32
N ALA A 46 7.22 -16.26 5.07
CA ALA A 46 8.34 -15.82 4.25
C ALA A 46 8.23 -14.33 3.86
N ILE A 47 7.01 -13.86 3.59
CA ILE A 47 6.71 -12.45 3.32
C ILE A 47 7.03 -11.59 4.54
N ILE A 48 6.52 -11.97 5.71
CA ILE A 48 6.77 -11.26 6.98
C ILE A 48 8.27 -11.22 7.27
N GLN A 49 8.97 -12.34 7.08
CA GLN A 49 10.41 -12.43 7.31
C GLN A 49 11.19 -11.49 6.38
N ALA A 50 10.86 -11.45 5.09
CA ALA A 50 11.52 -10.55 4.13
C ALA A 50 11.35 -9.07 4.52
N PHE A 51 10.16 -8.67 4.95
CA PHE A 51 9.93 -7.32 5.46
C PHE A 51 10.62 -7.07 6.80
N SER A 52 10.74 -8.05 7.68
CA SER A 52 11.53 -7.92 8.91
C SER A 52 13.01 -7.67 8.61
N ASP A 53 13.57 -8.38 7.64
CA ASP A 53 15.02 -8.35 7.35
C ASP A 53 15.44 -7.14 6.54
N CYS A 54 14.63 -6.77 5.54
CA CYS A 54 14.94 -5.71 4.57
C CYS A 54 14.06 -4.46 4.73
N GLY A 55 13.10 -4.43 5.65
CA GLY A 55 12.08 -3.39 5.73
C GLY A 55 12.39 -2.18 6.61
N HIS A 56 13.51 -2.18 7.33
CA HIS A 56 13.84 -1.12 8.30
C HIS A 56 15.20 -0.50 8.00
N ASN A 57 15.18 0.60 7.23
CA ASN A 57 16.39 1.26 6.71
C ASN A 57 16.44 2.73 7.10
N GLY A 58 17.65 3.22 7.42
CA GLY A 58 17.91 4.58 7.91
C GLY A 58 18.79 5.41 6.99
N GLY A 59 18.80 6.73 7.23
CA GLY A 59 19.56 7.69 6.43
C GLY A 59 19.04 7.74 4.99
N THR A 60 19.97 7.68 4.02
CA THR A 60 19.66 7.62 2.59
C THR A 60 19.54 6.20 2.05
N SER A 61 19.71 5.19 2.89
CA SER A 61 19.70 3.78 2.47
C SER A 61 18.28 3.29 2.29
N ARG A 62 18.09 2.43 1.28
CA ARG A 62 16.83 1.74 1.05
C ARG A 62 17.08 0.23 1.12
N GLY A 63 16.07 -0.51 1.55
CA GLY A 63 16.04 -1.96 1.40
C GLY A 63 15.11 -2.33 0.25
N ARG A 64 15.21 -3.57 -0.23
CA ARG A 64 14.43 -4.06 -1.34
C ARG A 64 13.79 -5.40 -1.02
N VAL A 65 12.49 -5.53 -1.29
CA VAL A 65 11.75 -6.79 -1.17
C VAL A 65 11.20 -7.13 -2.55
N ILE A 66 11.62 -8.27 -3.10
CA ILE A 66 11.29 -8.69 -4.47
C ILE A 66 10.42 -9.95 -4.42
N PHE A 67 9.24 -9.86 -5.00
CA PHE A 67 8.41 -11.01 -5.33
C PHE A 67 8.64 -11.35 -6.80
N THR A 68 9.21 -12.52 -7.07
CA THR A 68 9.39 -13.03 -8.43
C THR A 68 8.05 -13.32 -9.09
N ASN A 69 8.06 -13.55 -10.40
CA ASN A 69 6.86 -13.88 -11.18
C ASN A 69 6.37 -15.31 -10.88
N GLU A 70 5.88 -15.50 -9.66
CA GLU A 70 5.33 -16.74 -9.11
C GLU A 70 4.05 -16.43 -8.32
N THR A 71 3.34 -17.49 -7.91
CA THR A 71 2.15 -17.36 -7.06
C THR A 71 2.49 -17.68 -5.62
N TYR A 72 2.20 -16.72 -4.74
CA TYR A 72 2.41 -16.80 -3.29
C TYR A 72 1.06 -17.06 -2.62
N THR A 73 0.83 -18.31 -2.19
CA THR A 73 -0.41 -18.65 -1.48
C THR A 73 -0.37 -18.07 -0.06
N VAL A 74 -1.30 -17.18 0.28
CA VAL A 74 -1.41 -16.54 1.59
C VAL A 74 -2.52 -17.24 2.38
N LYS A 75 -2.18 -17.88 3.50
CA LYS A 75 -3.13 -18.62 4.37
C LYS A 75 -3.18 -18.10 5.80
N SER A 76 -2.37 -17.09 6.12
CA SER A 76 -2.39 -16.45 7.44
C SER A 76 -2.28 -14.94 7.36
N VAL A 77 -2.76 -14.28 8.42
CA VAL A 77 -2.72 -12.82 8.50
C VAL A 77 -1.30 -12.29 8.54
N MET A 78 -1.10 -11.11 7.95
CA MET A 78 0.19 -10.44 7.90
C MET A 78 0.12 -9.08 8.58
N ASN A 79 1.16 -8.75 9.35
CA ASN A 79 1.37 -7.40 9.86
C ASN A 79 2.81 -6.97 9.56
N THR A 80 2.96 -6.12 8.56
CA THR A 80 4.25 -5.58 8.10
C THR A 80 4.18 -4.06 8.18
N THR A 81 3.93 -3.55 9.39
CA THR A 81 3.87 -2.13 9.70
C THR A 81 5.18 -1.63 10.30
N GLY A 82 5.38 -0.31 10.33
CA GLY A 82 6.61 0.29 10.87
C GLY A 82 7.82 0.18 9.93
N LEU A 83 7.57 -0.09 8.64
CA LEU A 83 8.62 -0.13 7.62
C LEU A 83 9.22 1.26 7.38
N SER A 84 10.48 1.32 6.97
CA SER A 84 11.16 2.57 6.62
C SER A 84 12.08 2.41 5.43
N ASN A 85 11.88 3.26 4.42
CA ASN A 85 12.70 3.35 3.21
C ASN A 85 12.87 1.99 2.49
N VAL A 86 11.79 1.50 1.89
CA VAL A 86 11.76 0.18 1.23
C VAL A 86 11.24 0.33 -0.20
N ASP A 87 11.92 -0.33 -1.13
CA ASP A 87 11.47 -0.58 -2.49
C ASP A 87 10.87 -1.99 -2.57
N ILE A 88 9.62 -2.10 -2.99
CA ILE A 88 8.88 -3.34 -3.14
C ILE A 88 8.63 -3.57 -4.62
N GLU A 89 9.11 -4.71 -5.12
CA GLU A 89 8.88 -5.14 -6.49
C GLU A 89 7.92 -6.33 -6.49
N LEU A 90 6.72 -6.16 -7.04
CA LEU A 90 5.73 -7.24 -7.17
C LEU A 90 5.60 -7.66 -8.63
N HIS A 91 6.32 -8.72 -9.02
CA HIS A 91 6.22 -9.32 -10.36
C HIS A 91 5.22 -10.48 -10.43
N GLY A 92 4.84 -11.03 -9.27
CA GLY A 92 3.98 -12.21 -9.15
C GLY A 92 2.56 -11.91 -8.68
N THR A 93 1.92 -12.95 -8.14
CA THR A 93 0.57 -12.87 -7.56
C THR A 93 0.59 -13.32 -6.10
N LEU A 94 0.10 -12.49 -5.19
CA LEU A 94 -0.27 -12.93 -3.84
C LEU A 94 -1.72 -13.40 -3.90
N LEU A 95 -1.94 -14.69 -3.67
CA LEU A 95 -3.24 -15.33 -3.78
C LEU A 95 -3.69 -15.76 -2.38
N TRP A 96 -4.72 -15.13 -1.86
CA TRP A 96 -5.31 -15.51 -0.57
C TRP A 96 -6.12 -16.80 -0.72
N ASP A 97 -6.03 -17.66 0.30
CA ASP A 97 -6.79 -18.90 0.30
C ASP A 97 -8.26 -18.71 0.68
N THR A 98 -9.00 -19.80 0.51
CA THR A 98 -10.46 -19.83 0.67
C THR A 98 -10.92 -20.32 2.02
N ASN A 99 -10.06 -20.28 3.05
CA ASN A 99 -10.39 -20.80 4.37
C ASN A 99 -11.25 -19.81 5.17
N ILE A 100 -12.52 -19.70 4.81
CA ILE A 100 -13.46 -18.75 5.42
C ILE A 100 -13.48 -18.83 6.95
N PRO A 101 -13.60 -20.03 7.59
CA PRO A 101 -13.57 -20.12 9.05
C PRO A 101 -12.29 -19.56 9.68
N TYR A 102 -11.13 -19.71 9.04
CA TYR A 102 -9.88 -19.13 9.53
C TYR A 102 -9.93 -17.61 9.50
N TRP A 103 -10.24 -17.03 8.34
CA TRP A 103 -10.21 -15.58 8.12
C TRP A 103 -11.23 -14.82 8.98
N LEU A 104 -12.40 -15.41 9.24
CA LEU A 104 -13.39 -14.83 10.16
C LEU A 104 -12.90 -14.80 11.62
N ASN A 105 -12.01 -15.72 12.00
CA ASN A 105 -11.52 -15.86 13.38
C ASN A 105 -10.13 -15.25 13.65
N HIS A 106 -9.34 -14.94 12.61
CA HIS A 106 -7.94 -14.53 12.77
C HIS A 106 -7.63 -13.15 12.18
N SER A 107 -8.62 -12.44 11.65
CA SER A 107 -8.46 -11.12 11.03
C SER A 107 -8.00 -10.04 12.02
N LEU A 108 -7.24 -9.06 11.52
CA LEU A 108 -6.57 -8.02 12.31
C LEU A 108 -7.46 -6.78 12.47
N PRO A 109 -7.64 -6.21 13.67
CA PRO A 109 -8.52 -5.06 13.87
C PRO A 109 -7.96 -3.80 13.19
N VAL A 110 -8.81 -3.12 12.41
CA VAL A 110 -8.47 -1.83 11.77
C VAL A 110 -8.66 -0.64 12.72
N GLY A 111 -9.48 -0.81 13.77
CA GLY A 111 -9.77 0.25 14.74
C GLY A 111 -10.96 1.17 14.38
N TYR A 112 -11.66 0.86 13.28
CA TYR A 112 -12.88 1.56 12.85
C TYR A 112 -14.00 0.58 12.52
N GLN A 113 -15.23 0.88 12.94
CA GLN A 113 -16.46 0.12 12.58
C GLN A 113 -16.42 -1.40 12.84
N ASN A 114 -15.57 -1.88 13.76
CA ASN A 114 -15.27 -3.33 13.92
C ASN A 114 -14.78 -4.00 12.63
N GLN A 115 -14.27 -3.22 11.67
CA GLN A 115 -13.64 -3.74 10.47
C GLN A 115 -12.31 -4.40 10.82
N THR A 116 -11.97 -5.38 10.00
CA THR A 116 -10.78 -6.20 10.18
C THR A 116 -10.02 -6.31 8.85
N SER A 117 -8.80 -6.81 8.87
CA SER A 117 -7.92 -6.90 7.71
C SER A 117 -7.12 -8.20 7.71
N ALA A 118 -6.86 -8.75 6.52
CA ALA A 118 -5.99 -9.90 6.32
C ALA A 118 -4.52 -9.47 6.32
N TRP A 119 -4.23 -8.23 5.90
CA TRP A 119 -2.89 -7.67 5.89
C TRP A 119 -2.87 -6.20 6.33
N LEU A 120 -2.21 -5.92 7.45
CA LEU A 120 -1.82 -4.55 7.81
C LEU A 120 -0.44 -4.25 7.22
N PHE A 121 -0.38 -3.28 6.30
CA PHE A 121 0.86 -2.84 5.64
C PHE A 121 1.09 -1.36 5.88
N GLY A 122 2.31 -0.96 6.26
CA GLY A 122 2.51 0.42 6.72
C GLY A 122 3.95 0.83 6.98
N GLY A 123 4.22 2.13 6.88
CA GLY A 123 5.54 2.69 7.09
C GLY A 123 5.77 4.02 6.39
N GLU A 124 7.03 4.45 6.37
CA GLU A 124 7.43 5.71 5.75
C GLU A 124 8.44 5.50 4.62
N GLY A 125 8.28 6.24 3.52
CA GLY A 125 9.22 6.19 2.40
C GLY A 125 9.15 4.90 1.60
N LEU A 126 7.97 4.29 1.50
CA LEU A 126 7.74 3.03 0.78
C LEU A 126 7.46 3.31 -0.71
N ARG A 127 8.06 2.52 -1.59
CA ARG A 127 7.78 2.54 -3.03
C ARG A 127 7.41 1.14 -3.45
N TRP A 128 6.17 0.93 -3.85
CA TRP A 128 5.70 -0.37 -4.31
C TRP A 128 5.33 -0.27 -5.78
N ASP A 129 6.07 -0.99 -6.62
CA ASP A 129 5.78 -1.13 -8.04
C ASP A 129 5.31 -2.56 -8.35
N GLY A 130 4.12 -2.67 -8.94
CA GLY A 130 3.56 -3.91 -9.46
C GLY A 130 3.89 -4.17 -10.93
N TYR A 131 4.64 -3.29 -11.60
CA TYR A 131 5.04 -3.43 -13.01
C TYR A 131 3.84 -3.64 -13.96
N GLY A 132 2.66 -3.14 -13.57
CA GLY A 132 1.41 -3.24 -14.31
C GLY A 132 0.75 -4.63 -14.32
N HIS A 133 1.33 -5.64 -13.67
CA HIS A 133 0.82 -7.01 -13.67
C HIS A 133 0.86 -7.72 -12.29
N GLY A 134 1.67 -7.22 -11.37
CA GLY A 134 1.71 -7.63 -9.97
C GLY A 134 0.34 -7.55 -9.34
N THR A 135 -0.12 -8.66 -8.76
CA THR A 135 -1.52 -8.84 -8.38
C THR A 135 -1.67 -9.25 -6.93
N LEU A 136 -2.58 -8.59 -6.22
CA LEU A 136 -3.14 -9.06 -4.95
C LEU A 136 -4.53 -9.64 -5.25
N ASP A 137 -4.64 -10.97 -5.24
CA ASP A 137 -5.88 -11.70 -5.52
C ASP A 137 -6.47 -12.26 -4.23
N GLY A 138 -7.60 -11.70 -3.79
CA GLY A 138 -8.26 -12.08 -2.56
C GLY A 138 -9.06 -13.38 -2.68
N ASN A 139 -9.12 -13.93 -3.90
CA ASN A 139 -9.87 -15.13 -4.25
C ASN A 139 -11.32 -15.03 -3.78
N GLY A 140 -11.91 -13.84 -3.90
CA GLY A 140 -13.14 -13.43 -3.24
C GLY A 140 -14.43 -14.12 -3.68
N GLN A 141 -14.43 -15.05 -4.62
CA GLN A 141 -15.66 -15.64 -5.16
C GLN A 141 -16.30 -16.65 -4.20
N TYR A 142 -17.20 -16.19 -3.33
CA TYR A 142 -17.92 -17.06 -2.40
C TYR A 142 -19.41 -16.79 -2.37
N THR A 143 -20.21 -17.87 -2.27
CA THR A 143 -21.64 -17.80 -1.92
C THR A 143 -21.89 -17.76 -0.41
N PHE A 144 -20.85 -17.93 0.41
CA PHE A 144 -20.97 -18.21 1.84
C PHE A 144 -21.75 -17.15 2.63
N ILE A 145 -21.49 -15.86 2.36
CA ILE A 145 -22.17 -14.78 3.08
C ILE A 145 -23.54 -14.42 2.47
N ASN A 146 -23.95 -15.04 1.35
CA ASN A 146 -25.26 -14.88 0.69
C ASN A 146 -25.76 -13.41 0.60
N GLY A 147 -24.87 -12.48 0.25
CA GLY A 147 -25.20 -11.05 0.18
C GLY A 147 -25.48 -10.40 1.55
N THR A 148 -24.97 -10.97 2.64
CA THR A 148 -25.06 -10.35 3.98
C THR A 148 -24.03 -9.23 4.06
N ASN A 149 -24.53 -7.99 4.09
CA ASN A 149 -23.72 -6.79 4.29
C ASN A 149 -23.07 -6.79 5.68
N ASN A 150 -21.84 -6.28 5.80
CA ASN A 150 -21.11 -6.11 7.07
C ASN A 150 -21.00 -7.39 7.93
N TYR A 151 -20.71 -8.53 7.32
CA TYR A 151 -20.52 -9.78 8.05
C TYR A 151 -19.36 -9.66 9.06
N PRO A 152 -19.57 -9.92 10.38
CA PRO A 152 -18.55 -9.73 11.40
C PRO A 152 -17.28 -10.55 11.12
N GLY A 153 -16.11 -9.92 11.23
CA GLY A 153 -14.82 -10.57 11.05
C GLY A 153 -14.39 -10.75 9.58
N ARG A 154 -15.21 -10.33 8.60
CA ARG A 154 -14.81 -10.28 7.20
C ARG A 154 -13.62 -9.32 7.05
N PRO A 155 -12.45 -9.80 6.59
CA PRO A 155 -11.29 -8.94 6.46
C PRO A 155 -11.31 -8.18 5.14
N HIS A 156 -10.85 -6.93 5.18
CA HIS A 156 -10.24 -6.30 4.02
C HIS A 156 -9.05 -7.13 3.57
N GLN A 157 -8.82 -7.25 2.26
CA GLN A 157 -7.64 -7.95 1.76
C GLN A 157 -6.34 -7.32 2.30
N ILE A 158 -6.28 -5.99 2.28
CA ILE A 158 -5.16 -5.20 2.79
C ILE A 158 -5.66 -3.87 3.35
N THR A 159 -5.02 -3.42 4.42
CA THR A 159 -5.20 -2.08 4.97
C THR A 159 -3.86 -1.39 5.05
N PHE A 160 -3.75 -0.31 4.28
CA PHE A 160 -2.61 0.60 4.33
C PHE A 160 -2.74 1.50 5.56
N THR A 161 -1.91 1.28 6.58
CA THR A 161 -1.99 1.97 7.87
C THR A 161 -0.68 2.63 8.24
N GLY A 162 -0.72 3.89 8.66
CA GLY A 162 0.50 4.64 9.00
C GLY A 162 1.43 4.89 7.81
N LEU A 163 0.92 4.83 6.56
CA LEU A 163 1.69 5.20 5.37
C LEU A 163 2.02 6.69 5.37
N LYS A 164 3.29 7.01 5.13
CA LYS A 164 3.78 8.40 4.96
C LYS A 164 4.78 8.45 3.82
N ASN A 165 4.75 9.53 3.03
CA ASN A 165 5.73 9.78 1.96
C ASN A 165 5.96 8.55 1.07
N SER A 166 4.87 7.85 0.72
CA SER A 166 4.90 6.55 0.07
C SER A 166 4.10 6.56 -1.22
N VAL A 167 4.46 5.69 -2.15
CA VAL A 167 3.79 5.51 -3.44
C VAL A 167 3.55 4.02 -3.69
N ILE A 168 2.39 3.71 -4.25
CA ILE A 168 1.99 2.37 -4.68
C ILE A 168 1.46 2.53 -6.10
N GLU A 169 2.09 1.86 -7.06
CA GLU A 169 1.80 2.00 -8.48
C GLU A 169 1.87 0.66 -9.21
N GLY A 170 1.14 0.53 -10.31
CA GLY A 170 1.18 -0.66 -11.16
C GLY A 170 0.66 -1.96 -10.51
N VAL A 171 0.05 -1.90 -9.32
CA VAL A 171 -0.52 -3.05 -8.59
C VAL A 171 -1.98 -3.27 -9.00
N ARG A 172 -2.37 -4.52 -9.19
CA ARG A 172 -3.75 -4.96 -9.42
C ARG A 172 -4.35 -5.51 -8.13
N PHE A 173 -5.55 -5.08 -7.78
CA PHE A 173 -6.34 -5.63 -6.70
C PHE A 173 -7.50 -6.40 -7.33
N VAL A 174 -7.56 -7.70 -7.10
CA VAL A 174 -8.53 -8.60 -7.74
C VAL A 174 -9.31 -9.32 -6.65
N GLN A 175 -10.65 -9.31 -6.79
CA GLN A 175 -11.59 -10.09 -5.97
C GLN A 175 -11.24 -10.08 -4.48
N SER A 176 -11.46 -8.93 -3.83
CA SER A 176 -11.21 -8.78 -2.39
C SER A 176 -11.82 -9.92 -1.57
N GLN A 177 -11.16 -10.27 -0.47
CA GLN A 177 -11.47 -11.48 0.25
C GLN A 177 -12.92 -11.48 0.78
N MET A 178 -13.62 -12.60 0.58
CA MET A 178 -15.03 -12.77 0.93
C MET A 178 -16.00 -11.78 0.25
N CYS A 179 -15.68 -11.36 -0.97
CA CYS A 179 -16.65 -10.77 -1.89
C CYS A 179 -17.80 -11.76 -2.18
N THR A 180 -18.93 -11.25 -2.65
CA THR A 180 -20.03 -12.08 -3.17
C THR A 180 -20.19 -11.81 -4.65
N ASP A 181 -19.65 -12.68 -5.50
CA ASP A 181 -20.19 -12.79 -6.86
C ASP A 181 -19.96 -14.20 -7.36
N THR A 182 -21.00 -14.81 -7.91
CA THR A 182 -20.87 -16.15 -8.49
C THR A 182 -21.39 -16.31 -9.89
N ASN A 183 -22.12 -15.37 -10.51
CA ASN A 183 -22.65 -15.59 -11.87
C ASN A 183 -23.45 -14.41 -12.46
N GLN A 184 -23.33 -13.18 -11.96
CA GLN A 184 -24.10 -12.06 -12.53
C GLN A 184 -23.20 -10.89 -12.90
N ASP A 185 -23.59 -10.17 -13.96
CA ASP A 185 -22.99 -8.87 -14.26
C ASP A 185 -23.13 -7.99 -13.00
N VAL A 186 -22.05 -7.31 -12.63
CA VAL A 186 -22.06 -6.29 -11.59
C VAL A 186 -23.23 -5.32 -11.88
N GLY A 187 -24.10 -5.09 -10.90
CA GLY A 187 -25.33 -4.32 -11.07
C GLY A 187 -26.25 -4.33 -9.85
N PHE A 188 -27.18 -3.38 -9.79
CA PHE A 188 -28.07 -3.10 -8.64
C PHE A 188 -28.93 -4.27 -8.13
N GLY A 189 -28.96 -5.41 -8.82
CA GLY A 189 -29.81 -6.56 -8.51
C GLY A 189 -29.18 -7.60 -7.58
N PHE A 190 -28.42 -7.19 -6.56
CA PHE A 190 -27.59 -8.02 -5.64
C PHE A 190 -26.11 -8.20 -6.06
N SER A 191 -25.45 -7.15 -6.55
CA SER A 191 -23.99 -7.15 -6.74
C SER A 191 -23.22 -7.27 -5.42
N SER A 192 -22.02 -7.82 -5.55
CA SER A 192 -20.91 -7.85 -4.58
C SER A 192 -20.86 -6.69 -3.58
N LEU A 193 -21.58 -6.87 -2.47
CA LEU A 193 -21.71 -5.85 -1.42
C LEU A 193 -20.36 -5.62 -0.73
N ASN A 194 -20.02 -4.34 -0.51
CA ASN A 194 -18.81 -3.86 0.15
C ASN A 194 -17.52 -4.26 -0.59
N THR A 195 -17.56 -4.22 -1.92
CA THR A 195 -16.36 -4.32 -2.76
C THR A 195 -15.79 -2.97 -3.12
N ASP A 196 -15.85 -2.02 -2.19
CA ASP A 196 -15.37 -0.66 -2.39
C ASP A 196 -13.95 -0.68 -2.98
N GLY A 197 -13.67 0.14 -3.99
CA GLY A 197 -12.35 0.14 -4.64
C GLY A 197 -11.27 0.62 -3.70
N ALA A 198 -11.53 1.73 -2.99
CA ALA A 198 -10.72 2.20 -1.89
C ALA A 198 -11.54 3.01 -0.87
N ASP A 199 -11.27 2.77 0.41
CA ASP A 199 -11.80 3.54 1.52
C ASP A 199 -10.70 4.37 2.17
N THR A 200 -10.87 5.70 2.23
CA THR A 200 -9.99 6.54 3.06
C THR A 200 -10.59 6.73 4.44
N ILE A 201 -9.75 6.62 5.47
CA ILE A 201 -10.16 6.87 6.84
C ILE A 201 -9.00 7.40 7.68
N TYR A 202 -9.26 8.46 8.47
CA TYR A 202 -8.23 9.18 9.22
C TYR A 202 -7.00 9.52 8.34
N ALA A 203 -7.26 9.81 7.06
CA ALA A 203 -6.25 9.99 6.04
C ALA A 203 -6.08 11.47 5.70
N ASP A 204 -4.86 11.88 5.40
CA ASP A 204 -4.57 13.23 4.95
C ASP A 204 -3.61 13.19 3.77
N ASN A 205 -3.82 14.05 2.78
CA ASN A 205 -2.92 14.23 1.64
C ASN A 205 -2.72 12.95 0.80
N ILE A 206 -3.83 12.34 0.39
CA ILE A 206 -3.84 11.15 -0.49
C ILE A 206 -4.20 11.58 -1.92
N THR A 207 -3.48 11.03 -2.90
CA THR A 207 -3.81 11.20 -4.32
C THR A 207 -4.10 9.83 -4.93
N PHE A 208 -5.30 9.69 -5.50
CA PHE A 208 -5.64 8.61 -6.41
C PHE A 208 -5.56 9.16 -7.84
N ARG A 209 -4.65 8.61 -8.65
CA ARG A 209 -4.43 9.09 -10.02
C ARG A 209 -4.36 7.92 -10.99
N ASN A 210 -5.06 8.02 -12.12
CA ASN A 210 -5.08 6.99 -13.18
C ASN A 210 -5.57 5.61 -12.70
N TRP A 211 -6.52 5.58 -11.76
CA TRP A 211 -7.09 4.31 -11.32
C TRP A 211 -8.19 3.85 -12.29
N ILE A 212 -8.28 2.55 -12.50
CA ILE A 212 -9.43 1.89 -13.11
C ILE A 212 -10.08 1.06 -12.02
N VAL A 213 -11.34 1.36 -11.70
CA VAL A 213 -12.11 0.63 -10.69
C VAL A 213 -13.36 0.07 -11.34
N ASP A 214 -13.49 -1.25 -11.27
CA ASP A 214 -14.70 -1.97 -11.66
C ASP A 214 -15.08 -2.90 -10.50
N ASN A 215 -16.19 -2.59 -9.84
CA ASN A 215 -16.62 -3.20 -8.60
C ASN A 215 -18.15 -3.15 -8.45
N GLY A 216 -18.67 -3.67 -7.34
CA GLY A 216 -20.11 -3.72 -7.06
C GLY A 216 -20.60 -2.70 -6.03
N ASP A 217 -19.73 -1.83 -5.50
CA ASP A 217 -20.03 -0.83 -4.46
C ASP A 217 -19.31 0.51 -4.76
N ASP A 218 -19.10 1.38 -3.77
CA ASP A 218 -18.38 2.66 -3.93
C ASP A 218 -17.03 2.48 -4.63
N SER A 219 -16.73 3.23 -5.70
CA SER A 219 -15.42 3.15 -6.36
C SER A 219 -14.32 3.71 -5.47
N ILE A 220 -14.56 4.87 -4.86
CA ILE A 220 -13.74 5.43 -3.78
C ILE A 220 -14.66 6.11 -2.77
N ALA A 221 -14.56 5.74 -1.49
CA ALA A 221 -15.33 6.36 -0.43
C ALA A 221 -14.46 7.05 0.63
N LEU A 222 -14.81 8.29 0.92
CA LEU A 222 -14.14 9.09 1.93
C LEU A 222 -14.86 8.95 3.28
N LYS A 223 -14.32 8.13 4.17
CA LYS A 223 -14.86 7.93 5.53
C LYS A 223 -14.29 8.97 6.50
N ALA A 224 -14.51 8.75 7.80
CA ALA A 224 -14.28 9.74 8.85
C ALA A 224 -12.86 10.37 8.84
N ASN A 225 -12.83 11.70 8.99
CA ASN A 225 -11.61 12.50 9.15
C ASN A 225 -10.58 12.30 8.01
N SER A 226 -11.07 12.16 6.78
CA SER A 226 -10.25 12.22 5.57
C SER A 226 -10.16 13.67 5.06
N THR A 227 -8.96 14.20 4.85
CA THR A 227 -8.71 15.58 4.39
C THR A 227 -7.69 15.61 3.25
N ASN A 228 -7.74 16.66 2.41
CA ASN A 228 -6.80 16.84 1.30
C ASN A 228 -6.67 15.60 0.38
N ILE A 229 -7.82 15.09 -0.06
CA ILE A 229 -7.88 13.93 -0.97
C ILE A 229 -8.05 14.44 -2.40
N LEU A 230 -7.13 14.04 -3.28
CA LEU A 230 -7.20 14.30 -4.72
C LEU A 230 -7.56 13.00 -5.44
N ILE A 231 -8.57 13.06 -6.29
CA ILE A 231 -8.96 11.96 -7.19
C ILE A 231 -8.99 12.55 -8.59
N GLU A 232 -8.10 12.10 -9.46
CA GLU A 232 -7.96 12.65 -10.82
C GLU A 232 -7.63 11.58 -11.85
N ASP A 233 -8.10 11.76 -13.08
CA ASP A 233 -7.86 10.86 -14.21
C ASP A 233 -8.27 9.39 -13.97
N CYS A 234 -9.20 9.16 -13.05
CA CYS A 234 -9.73 7.82 -12.75
C CYS A 234 -10.92 7.46 -13.66
N GLN A 235 -11.05 6.17 -13.96
CA GLN A 235 -12.18 5.58 -14.67
C GLN A 235 -12.92 4.65 -13.72
N PHE A 236 -14.20 4.94 -13.50
CA PHE A 236 -15.08 4.14 -12.65
C PHE A 236 -16.13 3.50 -13.52
N TYR A 237 -16.25 2.18 -13.39
CA TYR A 237 -17.20 1.37 -14.14
C TYR A 237 -18.37 1.01 -13.23
N THR A 238 -18.61 -0.26 -12.97
CA THR A 238 -19.94 -0.75 -12.58
C THR A 238 -20.41 -0.34 -11.17
N GLY A 239 -19.51 0.17 -10.33
CA GLY A 239 -19.79 0.56 -8.96
C GLY A 239 -20.67 1.81 -8.79
N LEU A 240 -20.79 2.26 -7.54
CA LEU A 240 -21.63 3.41 -7.15
C LEU A 240 -20.94 4.77 -7.34
N GLY A 241 -19.67 4.77 -7.76
CA GLY A 241 -18.89 5.98 -8.00
C GLY A 241 -18.22 6.54 -6.74
N LEU A 242 -18.20 7.86 -6.60
CA LEU A 242 -17.54 8.53 -5.48
C LEU A 242 -18.53 8.78 -4.33
N ALA A 243 -18.15 8.36 -3.13
CA ALA A 243 -18.95 8.56 -1.93
C ALA A 243 -18.20 9.37 -0.87
N ILE A 244 -18.94 10.20 -0.14
CA ILE A 244 -18.47 10.82 1.10
C ILE A 244 -19.28 10.21 2.23
N GLY A 245 -18.66 9.28 2.95
CA GLY A 245 -19.20 8.64 4.13
C GLY A 245 -19.49 7.14 4.00
N SER A 246 -20.36 6.59 4.84
CA SER A 246 -21.18 7.31 5.82
C SER A 246 -20.35 8.05 6.89
N ILE A 247 -20.80 9.25 7.31
CA ILE A 247 -20.17 10.06 8.36
C ILE A 247 -21.17 10.22 9.51
N GLY A 248 -20.70 10.16 10.75
CA GLY A 248 -21.51 10.43 11.94
C GLY A 248 -22.29 9.24 12.51
N GLN A 249 -22.20 8.07 11.86
CA GLN A 249 -22.89 6.84 12.29
C GLN A 249 -22.36 6.25 13.62
N TYR A 250 -21.15 6.64 14.03
CA TYR A 250 -20.48 6.10 15.23
C TYR A 250 -20.04 7.25 16.16
N GLY A 251 -20.74 7.41 17.28
CA GLY A 251 -20.57 8.53 18.21
C GLY A 251 -19.19 8.68 18.86
N LYS A 252 -18.36 7.62 18.85
CA LYS A 252 -17.02 7.60 19.45
C LYS A 252 -15.95 8.34 18.63
N TYR A 253 -16.23 8.75 17.40
CA TYR A 253 -15.25 9.38 16.51
C TYR A 253 -15.52 10.86 16.22
N ARG A 254 -16.33 11.51 17.06
CA ARG A 254 -16.52 12.98 17.04
C ARG A 254 -15.27 13.66 17.63
N ARG A 255 -14.71 14.65 16.95
CA ARG A 255 -13.75 15.58 17.61
C ARG A 255 -14.49 16.32 18.73
N PRO A 256 -13.83 16.62 19.87
CA PRO A 256 -14.26 17.74 20.68
C PRO A 256 -14.24 19.00 19.81
N LEU A 257 -15.33 19.77 19.84
CA LEU A 257 -15.40 21.09 19.22
C LEU A 257 -14.42 22.05 19.90
#